data_AF-A0A382KXC7-F1
#
_entry.id   AF-A0A382KXC7-F1
#
_cell.length_a   1.000
_cell.length_b   1.000
_cell.length_c   1.000
_cell.angle_alpha   90.00
_cell.angle_beta   90.00
_cell.angle_gamma   90.00
#
_symmetry.space_group_name_H-M   'P 1'
#
loop_
_entity.id
_entity.type
_entity.pdbx_description
1 polymer ?
#
loop_
_entity_poly.entity_id
_entity_poly.type
_entity_poly.pdbx_seq_one_letter_code
_entity_poly.pdbx_strand_id
1 'polypeptide(L)' 'MRYLVRLVTPKDGIVLDPFAGTGTTGEACILENRNYYLIEAEESYIKDIENRTNKYNRLGI' A
#
# COMPACT_ATOMS: atom_id res chain seq x y z
N MET A 1 7.53 6.83 -2.02
CA MET A 1 6.60 6.98 -0.87
C MET A 1 7.15 6.61 0.51
N ARG A 2 8.08 5.64 0.66
CA ARG A 2 8.58 5.16 1.98
C ARG A 2 8.97 6.25 2.99
N TYR A 3 9.62 7.33 2.55
CA TYR A 3 10.03 8.43 3.43
C TYR A 3 8.84 9.04 4.19
N LEU A 4 7.74 9.35 3.49
CA LEU A 4 6.56 9.96 4.09
C LEU A 4 5.88 9.00 5.06
N VAL A 5 5.67 7.74 4.64
CA VAL A 5 5.09 6.68 5.50
C VAL A 5 5.86 6.55 6.82
N ARG A 6 7.19 6.52 6.77
CA ARG A 6 8.03 6.42 7.98
C ARG A 6 8.00 7.69 8.83
N LEU A 7 7.93 8.86 8.21
CA LEU A 7 7.98 10.16 8.88
C LEU A 7 6.68 10.46 9.63
N VAL A 8 5.54 10.23 8.99
CA VAL A 8 4.23 10.73 9.49
C VAL A 8 3.41 9.64 10.17
N THR A 9 3.64 8.37 9.86
CA THR A 9 2.84 7.26 10.41
C THR A 9 3.57 6.60 11.58
N PRO A 10 3.02 6.67 12.82
CA PRO A 10 3.61 6.00 13.96
C PRO A 10 3.59 4.47 13.78
N LYS A 11 4.35 3.74 14.60
CA LYS A 11 4.25 2.28 14.66
C LYS A 11 2.79 1.88 14.93
N ASP A 12 2.34 0.81 14.28
CA ASP A 12 0.95 0.32 14.30
C ASP A 12 -0.13 1.26 13.73
N GLY A 13 0.26 2.48 13.31
CA GLY A 13 -0.61 3.41 12.60
C GLY A 13 -1.02 2.90 11.21
N ILE A 14 -2.14 3.45 10.71
CA ILE A 14 -2.74 3.08 9.43
C ILE A 14 -2.56 4.22 8.44
N VAL A 15 -2.10 3.90 7.23
CA VAL A 15 -2.08 4.82 6.08
C VAL A 15 -3.33 4.59 5.24
N LEU A 16 -4.07 5.65 4.92
CA LEU A 16 -5.17 5.62 3.96
C LEU A 16 -4.72 6.30 2.66
N ASP A 17 -4.83 5.59 1.55
CA ASP A 17 -4.65 6.15 0.22
C ASP A 17 -5.93 5.97 -0.61
N PRO A 18 -6.74 7.04 -0.78
CA PRO A 18 -7.98 6.97 -1.53
C PRO A 18 -7.78 6.96 -3.06
N PHE A 19 -6.54 7.10 -3.55
CA PHE A 19 -6.19 7.15 -4.96
C PHE A 19 -4.96 6.28 -5.22
N ALA A 20 -5.10 4.98 -4.97
CA ALA A 20 -3.96 4.08 -4.88
C ALA A 20 -3.18 3.96 -6.20
N GLY A 21 -3.82 4.19 -7.35
CA GLY A 21 -3.24 3.97 -8.67
C GLY A 21 -2.60 2.58 -8.74
N THR A 22 -1.33 2.51 -9.12
CA THR A 22 -0.58 1.23 -9.19
C THR A 22 -0.11 0.69 -7.83
N GLY A 23 -0.58 1.22 -6.71
CA GLY A 23 -0.38 0.67 -5.36
C GLY A 23 0.94 1.04 -4.66
N THR A 24 1.64 2.09 -5.10
CA THR A 24 2.99 2.43 -4.56
C THR A 24 2.99 2.77 -3.07
N THR A 25 1.88 3.31 -2.54
CA THR A 25 1.71 3.58 -1.11
C THR A 25 1.61 2.27 -0.31
N GLY A 26 0.91 1.26 -0.84
CA GLY A 26 0.82 -0.06 -0.21
C GLY A 26 2.20 -0.71 -0.07
N GLU A 27 2.99 -0.77 -1.15
CA GLU A 27 4.37 -1.30 -1.09
C GLU A 27 5.24 -0.56 -0.08
N ALA A 28 5.12 0.78 -0.03
CA ALA A 28 5.84 1.56 0.96
C ALA A 28 5.43 1.19 2.40
N CYS A 29 4.14 0.98 2.65
CA CYS A 29 3.64 0.54 3.95
C CYS A 29 4.13 -0.86 4.31
N ILE A 30 4.22 -1.77 3.32
CA ILE A 30 4.80 -3.10 3.53
C ILE A 30 6.24 -3.01 3.99
N LEU A 31 7.06 -2.27 3.23
CA LEU A 31 8.49 -2.13 3.49
C LEU A 31 8.82 -1.38 4.79
N GLU A 32 7.93 -0.50 5.25
CA GLU A 32 8.08 0.24 6.51
C GLU A 32 7.36 -0.42 7.70
N ASN A 33 6.78 -1.61 7.49
CA ASN A 33 5.97 -2.32 8.48
C ASN A 33 4.86 -1.42 9.08
N ARG A 34 4.00 -0.91 8.21
CA ARG A 34 2.80 -0.13 8.53
C ARG A 34 1.55 -0.82 7.99
N ASN A 35 0.42 -0.52 8.61
CA ASN A 35 -0.90 -0.94 8.15
C ASN A 35 -1.39 0.04 7.09
N TYR A 36 -2.25 -0.42 6.18
CA TYR A 36 -2.76 0.44 5.11
C TYR A 36 -4.14 0.02 4.61
N TYR A 37 -4.85 0.99 4.05
CA TYR A 37 -5.98 0.79 3.15
C TYR A 37 -5.70 1.51 1.84
N LEU A 38 -5.88 0.79 0.73
CA LEU A 38 -5.84 1.33 -0.61
C LEU A 38 -7.25 1.32 -1.18
N ILE A 39 -7.67 2.43 -1.77
CA ILE A 39 -8.91 2.52 -2.54
C ILE A 39 -8.52 2.94 -3.95
N GLU A 40 -9.08 2.23 -4.93
CA GLU A 40 -8.93 2.55 -6.33
C GLU A 40 -10.27 2.30 -7.04
N ALA A 41 -10.67 3.25 -7.88
CA ALA A 41 -11.94 3.20 -8.59
C ALA A 41 -11.79 2.50 -9.95
N GLU A 42 -10.63 2.60 -10.59
CA GLU A 42 -10.38 1.98 -11.89
C GLU A 42 -9.91 0.53 -11.75
N GLU A 43 -10.75 -0.41 -12.19
CA GLU A 43 -10.48 -1.85 -12.11
C GLU A 43 -9.17 -2.25 -12.82
N SER A 44 -8.77 -1.52 -13.86
CA SER A 44 -7.52 -1.76 -14.59
C SER A 44 -6.26 -1.69 -13.71
N TYR A 45 -6.29 -0.95 -12.59
CA TYR A 45 -5.16 -0.85 -11.68
C TYR A 45 -5.12 -1.94 -10.60
N ILE A 46 -6.21 -2.69 -10.40
CA ILE A 46 -6.29 -3.70 -9.33
C ILE A 46 -5.19 -4.76 -9.50
N LYS A 47 -4.95 -5.21 -10.74
CA LYS A 47 -3.89 -6.17 -11.05
C LYS A 47 -2.49 -5.63 -10.71
N ASP A 48 -2.24 -4.35 -10.95
CA ASP A 48 -0.95 -3.73 -10.59
C ASP A 48 -0.78 -3.65 -9.08
N ILE A 49 -1.84 -3.32 -8.35
CA ILE A 49 -1.87 -3.31 -6.89
C ILE A 49 -1.56 -4.72 -6.36
N GLU A 50 -2.29 -5.74 -6.81
CA GLU A 50 -2.11 -7.14 -6.42
C GLU A 50 -0.69 -7.61 -6.67
N ASN A 51 -0.17 -7.43 -7.88
CA ASN A 51 1.21 -7.80 -8.25
C ASN A 51 2.23 -7.17 -7.30
N ARG A 52 2.04 -5.89 -6.97
CA ARG A 52 2.97 -5.15 -6.12
C ARG A 52 2.91 -5.61 -4.67
N THR A 53 1.73 -5.83 -4.11
CA THR A 53 1.56 -6.25 -2.71
C THR A 53 1.84 -7.74 -2.50
N ASN A 54 1.59 -8.59 -3.50
CA ASN A 54 1.82 -10.04 -3.45
C ASN A 54 3.29 -10.41 -3.54
N LYS A 55 4.14 -9.57 -4.11
CA LYS A 55 5.61 -9.71 -4.03
C LYS A 55 6.12 -9.94 -2.61
N TYR A 56 5.36 -9.50 -1.60
CA TYR A 56 5.70 -9.59 -0.18
C TYR A 56 4.78 -10.55 0.60
N ASN A 57 4.04 -11.43 -0.08
CA ASN A 57 3.13 -12.44 0.49
C ASN A 57 2.04 -11.86 1.42
N ARG A 58 1.60 -10.61 1.23
CA ARG A 58 0.74 -9.93 2.20
C ARG A 58 -0.77 -10.05 1.94
N LEU A 59 -1.23 -10.25 0.69
CA LEU A 59 -2.67 -10.46 0.46
C LEU A 59 -3.09 -11.94 0.53
N GLY A 60 -2.16 -12.89 0.46
CA GLY A 60 -2.48 -14.32 0.59
C GLY A 60 -3.44 -14.88 -0.47
N ILE A 61 -3.63 -14.13 -1.56
CA ILE A 61 -4.36 -14.51 -2.78
C ILE A 61 -3.39 -14.65 -3.94
#